data_AF-A0A2M7DSK1-F1
#
_entry.id   AF-A0A2M7DSK1-F1
#
_cell.length_a   1.000
_cell.length_b   1.000
_cell.length_c   1.000
_cell.angle_alpha   90.00
_cell.angle_beta   90.00
_cell.angle_gamma   90.00
#
_symmetry.space_group_name_H-M   'P 1'
#
loop_
_entity.id
_entity.type
_entity.pdbx_description
1 polymer ?
#
loop_
_entity_poly.entity_id
_entity_poly.type
_entity_poly.pdbx_seq_one_letter_code
_entity_poly.pdbx_strand_id
1 'polypeptide(L)'
;MIYTDKLVLSLNRKVKSDTIDKYKDLIDIICGKGYDINTNKYYFQKEAIDRLLSYYLNYKDLGELLDENLSNNSELKEYYRDKYGSNYKSKLEDLDKKLSTIDLPTGTGKSYVIFLVAIILLNEYKEIDRVQIIVPTKTIRKQLTQKFEDFFKRIKSMQNLRIPEMIS
;
A
#
# COMPACT_ATOMS: atom_id res chain seq x y z
N MET A 1 26.06 -15.40 -11.56
CA MET A 1 25.06 -15.61 -10.48
C MET A 1 24.23 -14.36 -10.42
N ILE A 2 22.94 -14.42 -10.78
CA ILE A 2 22.06 -13.25 -10.69
C ILE A 2 21.59 -13.15 -9.24
N TYR A 3 21.78 -12.00 -8.61
CA TYR A 3 21.29 -11.75 -7.26
C TYR A 3 19.78 -11.53 -7.33
N THR A 4 19.01 -12.35 -6.62
CA THR A 4 17.54 -12.34 -6.66
C THR A 4 16.96 -10.97 -6.26
N ASP A 5 17.65 -10.24 -5.38
CA ASP A 5 17.25 -8.91 -4.94
C ASP A 5 17.24 -7.88 -6.08
N LYS A 6 18.07 -8.09 -7.11
CA LYS A 6 18.09 -7.24 -8.32
C LYS A 6 16.95 -7.55 -9.28
N LEU A 7 16.16 -8.60 -9.02
CA LEU A 7 15.01 -8.99 -9.82
C LEU A 7 13.68 -8.47 -9.24
N VAL A 8 13.71 -7.77 -8.11
CA VAL A 8 12.54 -7.18 -7.46
C VAL A 8 12.34 -5.75 -7.96
N LEU A 9 11.09 -5.41 -8.32
CA LEU A 9 10.74 -4.04 -8.67
C LEU A 9 10.90 -3.14 -7.46
N SER A 10 11.72 -2.11 -7.60
CA SER A 10 11.97 -1.11 -6.57
C SER A 10 11.07 0.10 -6.78
N LEU A 11 10.57 0.65 -5.67
CA LEU A 11 9.85 1.92 -5.66
C LEU A 11 10.86 3.06 -5.63
N ASN A 12 11.17 3.64 -6.78
CA ASN A 12 12.17 4.72 -6.88
C ASN A 12 11.59 6.09 -6.48
N ARG A 13 10.26 6.26 -6.61
CA ARG A 13 9.50 7.43 -6.17
C ARG A 13 8.98 7.23 -4.76
N LYS A 14 9.27 8.18 -3.86
CA LYS A 14 8.70 8.23 -2.50
C LYS A 14 7.41 9.04 -2.48
N VAL A 15 6.50 8.68 -1.59
CA VAL A 15 5.35 9.52 -1.22
C VAL A 15 5.84 10.90 -0.77
N LYS A 16 5.10 11.95 -1.16
CA LYS A 16 5.44 13.33 -0.78
C LYS A 16 5.30 13.52 0.72
N SER A 17 6.23 14.26 1.32
CA SER A 17 6.18 14.62 2.75
C SER A 17 4.85 15.26 3.13
N ASP A 18 4.36 16.18 2.29
CA ASP A 18 3.11 16.92 2.55
C ASP A 18 1.90 15.98 2.69
N THR A 19 1.88 14.88 1.92
CA THR A 19 0.84 13.85 2.05
C THR A 19 0.99 13.12 3.38
N ILE A 20 2.20 12.71 3.75
CA ILE A 20 2.43 12.04 5.04
C ILE A 20 2.09 12.95 6.21
N ASP A 21 2.48 14.22 6.16
CA ASP A 21 2.21 15.21 7.19
C ASP A 21 0.71 15.48 7.34
N LYS A 22 -0.04 15.55 6.23
CA LYS A 22 -1.50 15.67 6.21
C LYS A 22 -2.18 14.54 7.01
N TYR A 23 -1.69 13.31 6.87
CA TYR A 23 -2.27 12.12 7.52
C TYR A 23 -1.51 11.68 8.77
N LYS A 24 -0.57 12.47 9.27
CA LYS A 24 0.34 12.08 10.35
C LYS A 24 -0.38 11.65 11.61
N ASP A 25 -1.37 12.42 12.06
CA ASP A 25 -2.14 12.09 13.26
C ASP A 25 -2.88 10.76 13.08
N LEU A 26 -3.45 10.53 11.90
CA LEU A 26 -4.14 9.29 11.55
C LEU A 26 -3.18 8.09 11.57
N ILE A 27 -1.99 8.24 10.99
CA ILE A 27 -0.93 7.22 11.01
C ILE A 27 -0.47 6.96 12.45
N ASP A 28 -0.20 8.00 13.24
CA ASP A 28 0.34 7.89 14.61
C ASP A 28 -0.64 7.23 15.60
N ILE A 29 -1.95 7.38 15.37
CA ILE A 29 -3.01 6.72 16.17
C ILE A 29 -2.95 5.19 16.10
N ILE A 30 -2.56 4.67 14.94
CA ILE A 30 -2.47 3.24 14.66
C ILE A 30 -1.06 2.72 14.91
N CYS A 31 -0.08 3.41 14.35
CA CYS A 31 1.30 2.95 14.29
C CYS A 31 2.19 3.57 15.38
N GLY A 32 1.62 4.28 16.35
CA GLY A 32 2.41 4.98 17.36
C GLY A 32 3.16 6.20 16.80
N LYS A 33 3.61 7.08 17.70
CA LYS A 33 4.37 8.28 17.33
C LYS A 33 5.81 7.93 17.00
N GLY A 34 6.38 8.68 16.05
CA GLY A 34 7.79 8.57 15.66
C GLY A 34 8.07 7.49 14.61
N TYR A 35 9.19 7.64 13.90
CA TYR A 35 9.65 6.78 12.81
C TYR A 35 10.99 6.10 13.12
N ASP A 36 11.31 5.95 14.41
CA ASP A 36 12.54 5.27 14.83
C ASP A 36 12.22 3.80 15.17
N ILE A 37 12.97 2.88 14.55
CA ILE A 37 12.77 1.43 14.67
C ILE A 37 13.03 0.90 16.08
N ASN A 38 13.85 1.61 16.87
CA ASN A 38 14.24 1.20 18.22
C ASN A 38 13.22 1.65 19.27
N THR A 39 12.46 2.71 18.99
CA THR A 39 11.51 3.33 19.93
C THR A 39 10.06 3.09 19.56
N ASN A 40 9.76 2.88 18.27
CA ASN A 40 8.41 2.59 17.80
C ASN A 40 8.26 1.12 17.39
N LYS A 41 7.65 0.32 18.27
CA LYS A 41 7.35 -1.10 18.02
C LYS A 41 6.45 -1.36 16.80
N TYR A 42 5.79 -0.35 16.24
CA TYR A 42 4.96 -0.46 15.05
C TYR A 42 5.59 0.22 13.82
N TYR A 43 6.90 0.51 13.86
CA TYR A 43 7.64 1.11 12.75
C TYR A 43 7.40 0.40 11.42
N PHE A 44 7.38 -0.94 11.41
CA PHE A 44 7.12 -1.72 10.19
C PHE A 44 5.75 -1.44 9.55
N GLN A 45 4.74 -1.01 10.32
CA GLN A 45 3.45 -0.61 9.76
C GLN A 45 3.59 0.72 9.01
N LYS A 46 4.32 1.69 9.59
CA LYS A 46 4.60 2.98 8.94
C LYS A 46 5.37 2.77 7.65
N GLU A 47 6.40 1.94 7.69
CA GLU A 47 7.18 1.61 6.50
C GLU A 47 6.30 0.98 5.42
N ALA A 48 5.41 0.06 5.79
CA ALA A 48 4.47 -0.55 4.84
C ALA A 48 3.48 0.47 4.25
N ILE A 49 2.96 1.39 5.07
CA ILE A 49 2.10 2.48 4.62
C ILE A 49 2.86 3.37 3.63
N ASP A 50 4.07 3.79 3.96
CA ASP A 50 4.88 4.66 3.10
C ASP A 50 5.16 3.98 1.75
N ARG A 51 5.48 2.69 1.73
CA ARG A 51 5.70 1.91 0.50
C ARG A 51 4.41 1.79 -0.32
N LEU A 52 3.28 1.47 0.32
CA LEU A 52 1.99 1.41 -0.35
C LEU A 52 1.60 2.76 -0.95
N LEU A 53 1.67 3.85 -0.19
CA LEU A 53 1.35 5.19 -0.69
C LEU A 53 2.32 5.64 -1.78
N SER A 54 3.60 5.31 -1.66
CA SER A 54 4.59 5.58 -2.70
C SER A 54 4.23 4.91 -4.02
N TYR A 55 3.74 3.67 -3.98
CA TYR A 55 3.22 3.00 -5.17
C TYR A 55 1.91 3.64 -5.64
N TYR A 56 0.91 3.73 -4.75
CA TYR A 56 -0.43 4.10 -5.13
C TYR A 56 -0.59 5.56 -5.56
N LEU A 57 0.28 6.47 -5.14
CA LEU A 57 0.17 7.90 -5.46
C LEU A 57 1.10 8.33 -6.60
N ASN A 58 2.20 7.61 -6.84
CA ASN A 58 3.22 8.05 -7.80
C ASN A 58 3.29 7.24 -9.09
N TYR A 59 2.63 6.09 -9.15
CA TYR A 59 2.58 5.26 -10.36
C TYR A 59 1.14 5.09 -10.79
N LYS A 60 0.89 5.03 -12.08
CA LYS A 60 -0.41 4.76 -12.67
C LYS A 60 -0.82 3.30 -12.45
N ASP A 61 0.07 2.39 -12.80
CA ASP A 61 -0.15 0.93 -12.80
C ASP A 61 1.18 0.18 -12.62
N LEU A 62 1.13 -1.15 -12.61
CA LEU A 62 2.31 -2.01 -12.52
C LEU A 62 3.24 -1.87 -13.73
N GLY A 63 2.69 -1.56 -14.90
CA GLY A 63 3.43 -1.33 -16.14
C GLY A 63 4.35 -0.13 -16.06
N GLU A 64 3.88 1.00 -15.52
CA GLU A 64 4.74 2.17 -15.29
C GLU A 64 5.88 1.86 -14.31
N LEU A 65 5.59 1.14 -13.23
CA LEU A 65 6.61 0.72 -12.27
C LEU A 65 7.65 -0.20 -12.92
N LEU A 66 7.20 -1.16 -13.74
CA LEU A 66 8.06 -2.07 -14.48
C LEU A 66 8.95 -1.29 -15.46
N ASP A 67 8.41 -0.33 -16.19
CA ASP A 67 9.13 0.45 -17.19
C ASP A 67 10.25 1.28 -16.59
N GLU A 68 9.98 1.93 -15.46
CA GLU A 68 11.01 2.67 -14.71
C GLU A 68 12.10 1.73 -14.16
N ASN A 69 11.72 0.55 -13.68
CA ASN A 69 12.70 -0.42 -13.19
C ASN A 69 13.57 -0.97 -14.33
N LEU A 70 13.00 -1.23 -15.50
CA LEU A 70 13.73 -1.71 -16.68
C LEU A 70 14.65 -0.65 -17.29
N SER A 71 14.31 0.64 -17.17
CA SER A 71 15.20 1.73 -17.60
C SER A 71 16.41 1.87 -16.66
N ASN A 72 16.23 1.56 -15.38
CA ASN A 72 17.24 1.76 -14.35
C ASN A 72 18.06 0.50 -14.01
N ASN A 73 17.61 -0.69 -14.43
CA ASN A 73 18.23 -1.97 -14.11
C ASN A 73 18.37 -2.86 -15.35
N SER A 74 19.57 -2.87 -15.94
CA SER A 74 19.89 -3.67 -17.12
C SER A 74 19.83 -5.18 -16.86
N GLU A 75 20.17 -5.64 -15.65
CA GLU A 75 20.12 -7.05 -15.26
C GLU A 75 18.67 -7.56 -15.22
N LEU A 76 17.75 -6.75 -14.68
CA LEU A 76 16.31 -7.04 -14.69
C LEU A 76 15.81 -7.17 -16.12
N LYS A 77 16.18 -6.22 -17.00
CA LYS A 77 15.78 -6.22 -18.40
C LYS A 77 16.29 -7.45 -19.16
N GLU A 78 17.54 -7.84 -18.93
CA GLU A 78 18.13 -9.03 -19.50
C GLU A 78 17.43 -10.30 -19.00
N TYR A 79 17.18 -10.40 -17.68
CA TYR A 79 16.44 -11.52 -17.10
C TYR A 79 15.05 -11.71 -17.73
N TYR A 80 14.26 -10.63 -17.86
CA TYR A 80 12.93 -10.73 -18.48
C TYR A 80 13.02 -11.09 -19.96
N ARG A 81 13.98 -10.52 -20.71
CA ARG A 81 14.21 -10.85 -22.12
C ARG A 81 14.60 -12.31 -22.30
N ASP A 82 15.49 -12.83 -21.48
CA ASP A 82 16.00 -14.20 -21.62
C ASP A 82 14.93 -15.23 -21.21
N LYS A 83 14.14 -14.91 -20.18
CA LYS A 83 13.09 -15.81 -19.69
C LYS A 83 11.82 -15.80 -20.54
N TYR A 84 11.43 -14.66 -21.09
CA TYR A 84 10.13 -14.48 -21.75
C TYR A 84 10.24 -14.00 -23.22
N GLY A 85 11.44 -13.77 -23.74
CA GLY A 85 11.69 -13.25 -25.09
C GLY A 85 11.55 -11.73 -25.19
N SER A 86 11.84 -11.16 -26.35
CA SER A 86 11.80 -9.69 -26.58
C SER A 86 10.40 -9.07 -26.37
N ASN A 87 9.33 -9.86 -26.52
CA ASN A 87 7.95 -9.43 -26.30
C ASN A 87 7.41 -9.83 -24.91
N TYR A 88 8.27 -9.83 -23.88
CA TYR A 88 7.90 -10.28 -22.53
C TYR A 88 6.72 -9.51 -21.92
N LYS A 89 6.58 -8.21 -22.21
CA LYS A 89 5.49 -7.38 -21.67
C LYS A 89 4.11 -7.91 -22.05
N SER A 90 3.94 -8.44 -23.26
CA SER A 90 2.65 -9.00 -23.70
C SER A 90 2.31 -10.33 -23.01
N LYS A 91 3.26 -10.92 -22.29
CA LYS A 91 3.09 -12.18 -21.55
C LYS A 91 2.87 -11.95 -20.05
N LEU A 92 3.01 -10.72 -19.58
CA LEU A 92 2.75 -10.34 -18.20
C LEU A 92 1.30 -9.90 -18.08
N GLU A 93 0.57 -10.55 -17.19
CA GLU A 93 -0.80 -10.18 -16.88
C GLU A 93 -0.82 -8.97 -15.94
N ASP A 94 -1.95 -8.24 -15.94
CA ASP A 94 -2.26 -7.18 -14.99
C ASP A 94 -1.29 -5.98 -14.96
N LEU A 95 -0.45 -5.79 -15.99
CA LEU A 95 0.42 -4.62 -16.09
C LEU A 95 -0.36 -3.31 -16.14
N ASP A 96 -1.59 -3.32 -16.65
CA ASP A 96 -2.50 -2.18 -16.70
C ASP A 96 -3.27 -1.97 -15.39
N LYS A 97 -3.04 -2.83 -14.37
CA LYS A 97 -3.70 -2.76 -13.07
C LYS A 97 -2.77 -2.20 -11.98
N LYS A 98 -3.39 -1.65 -10.95
CA LYS A 98 -2.73 -1.11 -9.77
C LYS A 98 -2.85 -2.12 -8.63
N LEU A 99 -1.90 -3.06 -8.56
CA LEU A 99 -1.93 -4.20 -7.66
C LEU A 99 -0.69 -4.22 -6.77
N SER A 100 -0.90 -4.55 -5.49
CA SER A 100 0.16 -4.68 -4.51
C SER A 100 -0.17 -5.75 -3.48
N THR A 101 0.82 -6.52 -3.06
CA THR A 101 0.72 -7.43 -1.92
C THR A 101 1.45 -6.83 -0.73
N ILE A 102 0.94 -7.10 0.48
CA ILE A 102 1.58 -6.70 1.73
C ILE A 102 1.80 -7.93 2.60
N ASP A 103 3.07 -8.22 2.87
CA ASP A 103 3.49 -9.33 3.73
C ASP A 103 3.89 -8.78 5.09
N LEU A 104 2.97 -8.90 6.06
CA LEU A 104 3.19 -8.55 7.46
C LEU A 104 2.94 -9.77 8.35
N PRO A 105 3.79 -10.05 9.37
CA PRO A 105 3.60 -11.20 10.24
C PRO A 105 2.25 -11.21 10.95
N THR A 106 1.76 -12.38 11.33
CA THR A 106 0.50 -12.49 12.08
C THR A 106 0.55 -11.71 13.40
N GLY A 107 -0.57 -11.11 13.80
CA GLY A 107 -0.66 -10.33 15.06
C GLY A 107 -0.09 -8.91 14.97
N THR A 108 0.54 -8.52 13.85
CA THR A 108 1.20 -7.22 13.69
C THR A 108 0.28 -6.10 13.23
N GLY A 109 -1.03 -6.33 13.11
CA GLY A 109 -1.99 -5.27 12.75
C GLY A 109 -2.16 -4.99 11.26
N LYS A 110 -1.82 -5.94 10.37
CA LYS A 110 -1.98 -5.80 8.89
C LYS A 110 -3.31 -5.21 8.42
N SER A 111 -4.41 -5.52 9.10
CA SER A 111 -5.73 -4.97 8.77
C SER A 111 -5.76 -3.45 8.92
N TYR A 112 -5.14 -2.90 9.98
CA TYR A 112 -5.10 -1.45 10.17
C TYR A 112 -4.30 -0.74 9.07
N VAL A 113 -3.19 -1.33 8.60
CA VAL A 113 -2.42 -0.79 7.47
C VAL A 113 -3.29 -0.69 6.22
N ILE A 114 -4.02 -1.76 5.88
CA ILE A 114 -4.94 -1.77 4.73
C ILE A 114 -6.01 -0.68 4.89
N PHE A 115 -6.57 -0.52 6.09
CA PHE A 115 -7.66 0.44 6.34
C PHE A 115 -7.17 1.87 6.20
N LEU A 116 -5.99 2.15 6.74
CA LEU A 116 -5.38 3.46 6.69
C LEU A 116 -5.11 3.88 5.25
N VAL A 117 -4.48 2.99 4.47
CA VAL A 117 -4.19 3.23 3.06
C VAL A 117 -5.49 3.43 2.28
N ALA A 118 -6.52 2.62 2.52
CA ALA A 118 -7.82 2.80 1.88
C ALA A 118 -8.45 4.18 2.16
N ILE A 119 -8.40 4.67 3.40
CA ILE A 119 -8.91 5.99 3.77
C ILE A 119 -8.10 7.09 3.10
N ILE A 120 -6.77 6.98 3.12
CA ILE A 120 -5.89 7.95 2.49
C ILE A 120 -6.19 8.01 0.99
N LEU A 121 -6.26 6.86 0.31
CA LEU A 121 -6.59 6.81 -1.12
C LEU A 121 -7.97 7.37 -1.43
N LEU A 122 -8.99 7.10 -0.59
CA LEU A 122 -10.32 7.68 -0.72
C LEU A 122 -10.33 9.22 -0.61
N ASN A 123 -9.39 9.79 0.13
CA ASN A 123 -9.27 11.24 0.33
C ASN A 123 -8.32 11.92 -0.66
N GLU A 124 -7.34 11.19 -1.20
CA GLU A 124 -6.43 11.69 -2.24
C GLU A 124 -7.02 11.57 -3.65
N TYR A 125 -7.82 10.53 -3.91
CA TYR A 125 -8.49 10.31 -5.20
C TYR A 125 -9.97 10.64 -5.11
N LYS A 126 -10.37 11.74 -5.74
CA LYS A 126 -11.77 12.19 -5.76
C LYS A 126 -12.67 11.23 -6.52
N GLU A 127 -12.12 10.45 -7.46
CA GLU A 127 -12.86 9.49 -8.28
C GLU A 127 -13.17 8.18 -7.54
N ILE A 128 -12.52 7.93 -6.39
CA ILE A 128 -12.81 6.75 -5.57
C ILE A 128 -14.00 7.09 -4.69
N ASP A 129 -15.11 6.36 -4.87
CA ASP A 129 -16.31 6.54 -4.06
C ASP A 129 -16.55 5.44 -3.04
N ARG A 130 -15.98 4.24 -3.28
CA ARG A 130 -16.22 3.05 -2.47
C ARG A 130 -14.96 2.23 -2.36
N VAL A 131 -14.78 1.60 -1.21
CA VAL A 131 -13.75 0.60 -0.96
C VAL A 131 -14.43 -0.70 -0.56
N GLN A 132 -14.11 -1.78 -1.27
CA GLN A 132 -14.61 -3.12 -0.95
C GLN A 132 -13.52 -3.95 -0.28
N ILE A 133 -13.86 -4.60 0.82
CA ILE A 133 -12.95 -5.46 1.56
C ILE A 133 -13.50 -6.88 1.53
N ILE A 134 -12.74 -7.76 0.88
CA ILE A 134 -13.09 -9.17 0.72
C ILE A 134 -12.30 -9.97 1.75
N VAL A 135 -13.01 -10.82 2.51
CA VAL A 135 -12.44 -11.62 3.59
C VAL A 135 -12.88 -13.08 3.44
N PRO A 136 -12.07 -14.05 3.89
CA PRO A 136 -12.33 -15.45 3.60
C PRO A 136 -13.46 -16.06 4.44
N THR A 137 -13.82 -15.46 5.59
CA THR A 137 -14.83 -16.03 6.49
C THR A 137 -15.76 -14.98 7.08
N LYS A 138 -16.98 -15.41 7.42
CA LYS A 138 -17.97 -14.59 8.14
C LYS A 138 -17.47 -14.14 9.51
N THR A 139 -16.71 -14.98 10.21
CA THR A 139 -16.11 -14.65 11.51
C THR A 139 -15.10 -13.51 11.38
N ILE A 140 -14.21 -13.57 10.38
CA ILE A 140 -13.26 -12.47 10.11
C ILE A 140 -14.02 -11.21 9.72
N ARG A 141 -15.07 -11.32 8.89
CA ARG A 141 -15.92 -10.16 8.53
C ARG A 141 -16.46 -9.47 9.78
N LYS A 142 -17.07 -10.21 10.72
CA LYS A 142 -17.61 -9.65 11.96
C LYS A 142 -16.53 -8.95 12.80
N GLN A 143 -15.37 -9.60 12.97
CA GLN A 143 -14.26 -9.03 13.73
C GLN A 143 -13.67 -7.77 13.10
N LEU A 144 -13.49 -7.74 11.77
CA LEU A 144 -13.01 -6.55 11.09
C LEU A 144 -14.04 -5.44 11.14
N THR A 145 -15.33 -5.75 10.97
CA THR A 145 -16.41 -4.76 11.03
C THR A 145 -16.39 -3.99 12.35
N GLN A 146 -16.31 -4.71 13.48
CA GLN A 146 -16.21 -4.07 14.79
C GLN A 146 -14.96 -3.17 14.91
N LYS A 147 -13.79 -3.66 14.46
CA LYS A 147 -12.54 -2.88 14.47
C LYS A 147 -12.65 -1.60 13.65
N PHE A 148 -13.34 -1.65 12.52
CA PHE A 148 -13.59 -0.48 11.68
C PHE A 148 -14.47 0.55 12.38
N GLU A 149 -15.59 0.12 12.95
CA GLU A 149 -16.49 1.03 13.66
C GLU A 149 -15.78 1.74 14.82
N ASP A 150 -15.00 1.00 15.60
CA ASP A 150 -14.24 1.56 16.73
C ASP A 150 -13.16 2.53 16.24
N PHE A 151 -12.48 2.19 15.14
CA PHE A 151 -11.49 3.05 14.51
C PHE A 151 -12.12 4.34 13.99
N PHE A 152 -13.23 4.24 13.26
CA PHE A 152 -13.97 5.40 12.73
C PHE A 152 -14.47 6.32 13.83
N LYS A 153 -15.01 5.76 14.93
CA LYS A 153 -15.39 6.56 16.11
C LYS A 153 -14.21 7.33 16.67
N ARG A 154 -13.02 6.71 16.73
CA ARG A 154 -11.80 7.34 17.25
C ARG A 154 -11.31 8.49 16.37
N ILE A 155 -11.45 8.39 15.04
CA ILE A 155 -10.91 9.39 14.11
C ILE A 155 -11.93 10.44 13.67
N LYS A 156 -13.23 10.23 13.90
CA LYS A 156 -14.33 11.11 13.46
C LYS A 156 -14.18 12.57 13.91
N SER A 157 -13.54 12.80 15.04
CA SER A 157 -13.33 14.14 15.60
C SER A 157 -11.98 14.76 15.26
N MET A 158 -11.11 14.04 14.53
CA MET A 158 -9.69 14.41 14.45
C MET A 158 -9.36 15.22 13.19
N GLN A 159 -10.06 15.00 12.07
CA GLN A 159 -9.79 15.69 10.81
C GLN A 159 -11.06 15.76 9.92
N ASN A 160 -11.11 16.75 9.01
CA ASN A 160 -12.11 16.81 7.93
C ASN A 160 -11.80 15.76 6.84
N LEU A 161 -11.86 14.48 7.20
CA LEU A 161 -11.68 13.36 6.28
C LEU A 161 -13.04 12.90 5.75
N ARG A 162 -13.08 12.50 4.47
CA ARG A 162 -14.13 11.63 3.94
C ARG A 162 -14.00 10.29 4.65
N ILE A 163 -14.82 10.08 5.67
CA ILE A 163 -14.93 8.79 6.36
C ILE A 163 -16.00 7.98 5.64
N PRO A 164 -15.67 6.77 5.14
CA PRO A 164 -16.65 5.95 4.44
C PRO A 164 -17.70 5.43 5.42
N GLU A 165 -18.95 5.40 4.97
CA GLU A 165 -20.01 4.69 5.67
C GLU A 165 -19.90 3.19 5.39
N MET A 166 -20.02 2.39 6.45
CA MET A 166 -20.02 0.94 6.30
C MET A 166 -21.38 0.48 5.80
N ILE A 167 -21.39 -0.19 4.64
CA ILE A 167 -22.59 -0.78 4.05
C ILE A 167 -22.52 -2.30 4.25
N SER A 168 -23.54 -2.88 4.88
CA SER A 168 -23.61 -4.31 5.23
C SER A 168 -24.29 -5.15 4.16
#